data_AF-A0A9D1LHS6-F1
#
_entry.id   AF-A0A9D1LHS6-F1
#
_cell.length_a   1.000
_cell.length_b   1.000
_cell.length_c   1.000
_cell.angle_alpha   90.00
_cell.angle_beta   90.00
_cell.angle_gamma   90.00
#
_symmetry.space_group_name_H-M   'P 1'
#
loop_
_entity.id
_entity.type
_entity.pdbx_description
1 polymer ?
#
loop_
_entity_poly.entity_id
_entity_poly.type
_entity_poly.pdbx_seq_one_letter_code
_entity_poly.pdbx_strand_id
1 'polypeptide(L)'
;MINLVKKENLNLGILETDFDVFADIVNTFSSENVKIDFLADIDDYIIPDYFKNKLTIVIQTNGMLIGYVTFEFKNSNNSSVVEINKLYVLDEFKNKSMEGLLIEAVIYVAGEVGSRNVVVCVDEHDSESLNIYRSLGFYEVGINEDGSILSINVVTAVATRGLNDKFRDIPSDAIDYKTLKLVKKIAQGRSGNIYLTEDGRILKMFTSTSFTYIKDREETLRYIKNLDIEEIVKPKNLVYYDGVFVGYIMEYLPEGEALWSKSKYYSFEEKIDKIKAIEDVMKKLHKNNIYICDLNPDNIFFDSNGKVKLIDCDAFVIKKNVINNEVDQKYQDPIYKIVSEKTDLYAFAVTSLQFLIDENIDNNATFADVEKIYDKNKNKLPVSFKNYFDSIFKTDERYYLSDSYEKYLHNMYDTDDASSSFATKSGKISVIILSLIIVVIAVIGYLVFRFR
;
A
#
# COMPACT_ATOMS: atom_id res chain seq x y z
N MET A 1 -3.62 -9.45 -4.46
CA MET A 1 -4.02 -10.71 -3.79
C MET A 1 -3.41 -10.76 -2.41
N ILE A 2 -4.24 -11.00 -1.38
CA ILE A 2 -3.80 -11.26 0.00
C ILE A 2 -3.62 -12.76 0.17
N ASN A 3 -2.42 -13.22 0.54
CA ASN A 3 -2.12 -14.64 0.60
C ASN A 3 -2.70 -15.29 1.88
N LEU A 4 -3.46 -16.37 1.73
CA LEU A 4 -3.94 -17.23 2.82
C LEU A 4 -3.06 -18.49 2.96
N VAL A 5 -2.64 -19.06 1.85
CA VAL A 5 -1.65 -20.15 1.79
C VAL A 5 -0.71 -19.90 0.62
N LYS A 6 0.59 -19.86 0.87
CA LYS A 6 1.61 -19.73 -0.17
C LYS A 6 2.63 -20.86 -0.07
N LYS A 7 2.64 -21.74 -1.07
CA LYS A 7 3.63 -22.80 -1.28
C LYS A 7 4.27 -22.62 -2.65
N GLU A 8 5.41 -23.26 -2.90
CA GLU A 8 6.19 -23.10 -4.15
C GLU A 8 5.32 -23.13 -5.42
N ASN A 9 4.37 -24.07 -5.49
CA ASN A 9 3.54 -24.26 -6.68
C ASN A 9 2.05 -23.99 -6.46
N LEU A 10 1.63 -23.58 -5.25
CA LEU A 10 0.22 -23.37 -4.91
C LEU A 10 0.06 -22.07 -4.15
N ASN A 11 -0.78 -21.17 -4.67
CA ASN A 11 -1.16 -19.95 -4.00
C ASN A 11 -2.67 -19.89 -3.81
N LEU A 12 -3.12 -19.72 -2.58
CA LEU A 12 -4.52 -19.50 -2.22
C LEU A 12 -4.59 -18.11 -1.59
N GLY A 13 -5.43 -17.24 -2.12
CA GLY A 13 -5.51 -15.87 -1.63
C GLY A 13 -6.82 -15.18 -1.94
N ILE A 14 -7.06 -14.08 -1.22
CA ILE A 14 -8.21 -13.21 -1.43
C ILE A 14 -7.88 -12.20 -2.51
N LEU A 15 -8.78 -12.05 -3.47
CA LEU A 15 -8.81 -10.93 -4.38
C LEU A 15 -9.54 -9.78 -3.69
N GLU A 16 -8.79 -8.75 -3.33
CA GLU A 16 -9.40 -7.45 -3.13
C GLU A 16 -9.89 -6.97 -4.49
N THR A 17 -11.12 -6.46 -4.53
CA THR A 17 -11.82 -6.02 -5.74
C THR A 17 -11.03 -4.94 -6.46
N ASP A 18 -10.11 -5.33 -7.33
CA ASP A 18 -9.39 -4.44 -8.24
C ASP A 18 -9.22 -5.09 -9.62
N PHE A 19 -9.45 -4.25 -10.63
CA PHE A 19 -9.82 -4.55 -12.02
C PHE A 19 -8.85 -5.47 -12.80
N ASP A 20 -7.59 -5.60 -12.39
CA ASP A 20 -6.59 -6.29 -13.22
C ASP A 20 -6.56 -7.80 -13.02
N VAL A 21 -7.14 -8.32 -11.93
CA VAL A 21 -7.28 -9.78 -11.78
C VAL A 21 -8.39 -10.32 -12.68
N PHE A 22 -9.35 -9.51 -13.11
CA PHE A 22 -10.29 -9.92 -14.16
C PHE A 22 -9.56 -10.24 -15.47
N ALA A 23 -8.57 -9.42 -15.86
CA ALA A 23 -7.75 -9.70 -17.02
C ALA A 23 -6.92 -10.98 -16.84
N ASP A 24 -6.36 -11.23 -15.65
CA ASP A 24 -5.62 -12.47 -15.37
C ASP A 24 -6.53 -13.71 -15.29
N ILE A 25 -7.75 -13.61 -14.74
CA ILE A 25 -8.80 -14.63 -14.77
C ILE A 25 -9.19 -14.94 -16.23
N VAL A 26 -9.38 -13.91 -17.05
CA VAL A 26 -9.71 -14.02 -18.48
C VAL A 26 -8.56 -14.63 -19.30
N ASN A 27 -7.30 -14.31 -18.93
CA ASN A 27 -6.10 -14.74 -19.64
C ASN A 27 -5.55 -16.11 -19.19
N THR A 28 -6.09 -16.72 -18.13
CA THR A 28 -5.64 -18.04 -17.64
C THR A 28 -6.38 -19.24 -18.23
N PHE A 29 -7.41 -19.03 -19.05
CA PHE A 29 -8.10 -20.12 -19.76
C PHE A 29 -7.42 -20.47 -21.08
N SER A 30 -7.06 -21.74 -21.25
CA SER A 30 -6.26 -22.27 -22.35
C SER A 30 -7.02 -22.51 -23.66
N SER A 31 -8.34 -22.31 -23.72
CA SER A 31 -9.14 -22.50 -24.95
C SER A 31 -10.17 -21.40 -25.19
N GLU A 32 -10.30 -20.94 -26.44
CA GLU A 32 -11.26 -19.90 -26.85
C GLU A 32 -12.73 -20.31 -26.69
N ASN A 33 -13.05 -21.60 -26.80
CA ASN A 33 -14.44 -22.07 -26.64
C ASN A 33 -14.90 -22.03 -25.17
N VAL A 34 -13.99 -22.21 -24.22
CA VAL A 34 -14.29 -22.07 -22.78
C VAL A 34 -14.45 -20.60 -22.40
N LYS A 35 -13.81 -19.66 -23.12
CA LYS A 35 -14.01 -18.21 -22.93
C LYS A 35 -15.44 -17.77 -23.27
N ILE A 36 -16.05 -18.34 -24.32
CA ILE A 36 -17.36 -17.91 -24.83
C ILE A 36 -18.51 -18.26 -23.87
N ASP A 37 -18.46 -19.43 -23.23
CA ASP A 37 -19.49 -19.83 -22.25
C ASP A 37 -19.30 -19.17 -20.87
N PHE A 38 -18.07 -18.80 -20.51
CA PHE A 38 -17.76 -18.19 -19.21
C PHE A 38 -17.92 -16.65 -19.17
N LEU A 39 -17.91 -15.99 -20.34
CA LEU A 39 -17.73 -14.53 -20.47
C LEU A 39 -18.64 -13.84 -21.50
N ALA A 40 -19.78 -14.43 -21.88
CA ALA A 40 -20.73 -13.76 -22.80
C ALA A 40 -21.16 -12.33 -22.37
N ASP A 41 -20.92 -11.92 -21.11
CA ASP A 41 -21.26 -10.60 -20.57
C ASP A 41 -20.04 -9.72 -20.17
N ILE A 42 -18.78 -10.08 -20.49
CA ILE A 42 -17.56 -9.35 -20.03
C ILE A 42 -16.86 -8.55 -21.16
N ASP A 43 -17.51 -8.35 -22.31
CA ASP A 43 -16.90 -7.66 -23.46
C ASP A 43 -16.62 -6.14 -23.25
N ASP A 44 -17.07 -5.54 -22.14
CA ASP A 44 -17.04 -4.07 -21.93
C ASP A 44 -16.25 -3.57 -20.69
N TYR A 45 -15.41 -4.40 -20.05
CA TYR A 45 -14.74 -4.02 -18.76
C TYR A 45 -15.73 -3.70 -17.63
N ILE A 46 -16.94 -4.27 -17.67
CA ILE A 46 -17.94 -4.13 -16.60
C ILE A 46 -17.81 -5.34 -15.67
N ILE A 47 -17.56 -5.11 -14.39
CA ILE A 47 -17.59 -6.17 -13.37
C ILE A 47 -19.01 -6.76 -13.34
N PRO A 48 -19.19 -8.07 -13.60
CA PRO A 48 -20.50 -8.72 -13.51
C PRO A 48 -21.15 -8.50 -12.13
N ASP A 49 -22.47 -8.35 -12.10
CA ASP A 49 -23.21 -8.10 -10.85
C ASP A 49 -22.96 -9.17 -9.78
N TYR A 50 -22.64 -10.40 -10.17
CA TYR A 50 -22.33 -11.47 -9.21
C TYR A 50 -21.02 -11.28 -8.45
N PHE A 51 -20.08 -10.46 -8.92
CA PHE A 51 -18.86 -10.09 -8.20
C PHE A 51 -19.02 -8.79 -7.39
N LYS A 52 -20.04 -7.97 -7.69
CA LYS A 52 -20.24 -6.70 -6.99
C LYS A 52 -20.56 -6.96 -5.52
N ASN A 53 -19.82 -6.29 -4.64
CA ASN A 53 -19.94 -6.38 -3.18
C ASN A 53 -19.66 -7.77 -2.57
N LYS A 54 -19.00 -8.67 -3.31
CA LYS A 54 -18.60 -10.00 -2.83
C LYS A 54 -17.09 -10.11 -2.71
N LEU A 55 -16.62 -10.92 -1.77
CA LEU A 55 -15.23 -11.32 -1.68
C LEU A 55 -14.98 -12.57 -2.52
N THR A 56 -13.81 -12.64 -3.14
CA THR A 56 -13.39 -13.78 -3.95
C THR A 56 -12.09 -14.35 -3.39
N ILE A 57 -12.10 -15.63 -3.03
CA ILE A 57 -10.87 -16.39 -2.80
C ILE A 57 -10.55 -17.15 -4.08
N VAL A 58 -9.31 -17.06 -4.52
CA VAL A 58 -8.79 -17.78 -5.68
C VAL A 58 -7.72 -18.77 -5.27
N ILE A 59 -7.58 -19.80 -6.09
CA ILE A 59 -6.49 -20.77 -6.01
C ILE A 59 -5.73 -20.79 -7.34
N GLN A 60 -4.42 -20.66 -7.26
CA GLN A 60 -3.50 -20.66 -8.40
C GLN A 60 -2.46 -21.77 -8.25
N THR A 61 -2.08 -22.39 -9.35
CA THR A 61 -0.94 -23.31 -9.45
C THR A 61 0.01 -22.85 -10.55
N ASN A 62 1.31 -22.75 -10.26
CA ASN A 62 2.32 -22.29 -11.24
C ASN A 62 1.95 -20.97 -11.95
N GLY A 63 1.32 -20.03 -11.24
CA GLY A 63 0.84 -18.76 -11.79
C GLY A 63 -0.48 -18.85 -12.59
N MET A 64 -1.05 -20.05 -12.78
CA MET A 64 -2.32 -20.27 -13.45
C MET A 64 -3.47 -20.34 -12.44
N LEU A 65 -4.56 -19.63 -12.69
CA LEU A 65 -5.79 -19.75 -11.91
C LEU A 65 -6.48 -21.08 -12.19
N ILE A 66 -6.80 -21.84 -11.14
CA ILE A 66 -7.43 -23.16 -11.28
C ILE A 66 -8.79 -23.28 -10.60
N GLY A 67 -9.18 -22.27 -9.82
CA GLY A 67 -10.47 -22.22 -9.16
C GLY A 67 -10.68 -20.96 -8.34
N TYR A 68 -11.93 -20.72 -7.96
CA TYR A 68 -12.33 -19.62 -7.11
C TYR A 68 -13.59 -19.94 -6.31
N VAL A 69 -13.80 -19.19 -5.24
CA VAL A 69 -15.05 -19.15 -4.50
C VAL A 69 -15.42 -17.69 -4.21
N THR A 70 -16.67 -17.32 -4.48
CA THR A 70 -17.21 -16.01 -4.11
C THR A 70 -18.15 -16.14 -2.91
N PHE A 71 -18.07 -15.17 -2.01
CA PHE A 71 -18.91 -15.15 -0.82
C PHE A 71 -19.19 -13.71 -0.36
N GLU A 72 -20.22 -13.54 0.45
CA GLU A 72 -20.57 -12.24 1.02
C GLU A 72 -20.94 -12.35 2.50
N PHE A 73 -20.78 -11.26 3.23
CA PHE A 73 -21.21 -11.16 4.61
C PHE A 73 -22.65 -10.69 4.68
N LYS A 74 -23.55 -11.54 5.18
CA LYS A 74 -24.93 -11.18 5.49
C LYS A 74 -25.06 -10.89 6.98
N ASN A 75 -25.23 -9.61 7.31
CA ASN A 75 -25.55 -9.17 8.66
C ASN A 75 -27.05 -8.89 8.77
N SER A 76 -27.74 -9.65 9.62
CA SER A 76 -29.06 -9.28 10.12
C SER A 76 -28.94 -8.88 11.59
N ASN A 77 -29.93 -8.16 12.13
CA ASN A 77 -29.91 -7.52 13.46
C ASN A 77 -29.49 -8.43 14.64
N ASN A 78 -29.34 -9.75 14.47
CA ASN A 78 -28.84 -10.68 15.51
C ASN A 78 -27.95 -11.85 15.01
N SER A 79 -27.53 -11.88 13.74
CA SER A 79 -26.63 -12.94 13.23
C SER A 79 -25.74 -12.45 12.09
N SER A 80 -24.43 -12.64 12.25
CA SER A 80 -23.45 -12.53 11.18
C SER A 80 -23.28 -13.90 10.52
N VAL A 81 -23.62 -13.99 9.25
CA VAL A 81 -23.57 -15.20 8.42
C VAL A 81 -22.73 -14.91 7.18
N VAL A 82 -21.93 -15.87 6.75
CA VAL A 82 -21.25 -15.82 5.46
C VAL A 82 -22.00 -16.69 4.46
N GLU A 83 -22.29 -16.15 3.29
CA GLU A 83 -22.95 -16.90 2.22
C GLU A 83 -21.99 -17.17 1.07
N ILE A 84 -21.74 -18.45 0.78
CA ILE A 84 -21.05 -18.87 -0.43
C ILE A 84 -22.02 -18.74 -1.60
N ASN A 85 -21.60 -17.98 -2.60
CA ASN A 85 -22.41 -17.65 -3.77
C ASN A 85 -22.05 -18.51 -4.97
N LYS A 86 -20.75 -18.70 -5.22
CA LYS A 86 -20.26 -19.50 -6.34
C LYS A 86 -18.99 -20.22 -5.94
N LEU A 87 -18.89 -21.48 -6.30
CA LEU A 87 -17.67 -22.28 -6.23
C LEU A 87 -17.37 -22.81 -7.63
N TYR A 88 -16.11 -22.69 -8.05
CA TYR A 88 -15.66 -23.19 -9.32
C TYR A 88 -14.23 -23.71 -9.23
N VAL A 89 -13.99 -24.86 -9.84
CA VAL A 89 -12.67 -25.47 -10.04
C VAL A 89 -12.65 -26.07 -11.44
N LEU A 90 -11.55 -25.88 -12.17
CA LEU A 90 -11.32 -26.49 -13.47
C LEU A 90 -11.47 -28.02 -13.40
N ASP A 91 -12.05 -28.64 -14.44
CA ASP A 91 -12.37 -30.08 -14.45
C ASP A 91 -11.17 -30.99 -14.16
N GLU A 92 -9.99 -30.66 -14.68
CA GLU A 92 -8.75 -31.42 -14.45
C GLU A 92 -8.23 -31.32 -13.00
N PHE A 93 -8.78 -30.40 -12.22
CA PHE A 93 -8.50 -30.21 -10.79
C PHE A 93 -9.65 -30.64 -9.88
N LYS A 94 -10.81 -30.98 -10.45
CA LYS A 94 -11.91 -31.57 -9.68
C LYS A 94 -11.46 -32.89 -9.06
N ASN A 95 -11.86 -33.14 -7.82
CA ASN A 95 -11.43 -34.30 -6.99
C ASN A 95 -10.00 -34.25 -6.45
N LYS A 96 -9.25 -33.16 -6.63
CA LYS A 96 -7.94 -32.95 -5.97
C LYS A 96 -8.05 -32.22 -4.63
N SER A 97 -9.23 -32.22 -4.02
CA SER A 97 -9.55 -31.49 -2.77
C SER A 97 -9.46 -29.95 -2.90
N MET A 98 -9.51 -29.40 -4.12
CA MET A 98 -9.40 -27.96 -4.36
C MET A 98 -10.67 -27.24 -3.93
N GLU A 99 -11.83 -27.83 -4.20
CA GLU A 99 -13.15 -27.38 -3.76
C GLU A 99 -13.21 -27.30 -2.23
N GLY A 100 -12.77 -28.37 -1.57
CA GLY A 100 -12.68 -28.44 -0.12
C GLY A 100 -11.78 -27.35 0.46
N LEU A 101 -10.61 -27.12 -0.15
CA LEU A 101 -9.68 -26.08 0.29
C LEU A 101 -10.27 -24.67 0.15
N LEU A 102 -10.97 -24.38 -0.95
CA LEU A 102 -11.66 -23.10 -1.15
C LEU A 102 -12.77 -22.88 -0.12
N ILE A 103 -13.59 -23.90 0.15
CA ILE A 103 -14.66 -23.81 1.15
C ILE A 103 -14.10 -23.66 2.57
N GLU A 104 -13.06 -24.41 2.92
CA GLU A 104 -12.36 -24.26 4.20
C GLU A 104 -11.76 -22.87 4.38
N ALA A 105 -11.25 -22.27 3.30
CA ALA A 105 -10.75 -20.89 3.33
C ALA A 105 -11.87 -19.90 3.65
N VAL A 106 -13.07 -20.08 3.08
CA VAL A 106 -14.25 -19.27 3.44
C VAL A 106 -14.63 -19.46 4.90
N ILE A 107 -14.65 -20.70 5.41
CA ILE A 107 -14.94 -20.98 6.83
C ILE A 107 -13.89 -20.32 7.74
N TYR A 108 -12.62 -20.35 7.35
CA TYR A 108 -11.55 -19.69 8.07
C TYR A 108 -11.76 -18.17 8.11
N VAL A 109 -12.00 -17.52 6.97
CA VAL A 109 -12.30 -16.07 6.93
C VAL A 109 -13.53 -15.76 7.79
N ALA A 110 -14.59 -16.58 7.72
CA ALA A 110 -15.78 -16.44 8.56
C ALA A 110 -15.44 -16.50 10.06
N GLY A 111 -14.52 -17.38 10.46
CA GLY A 111 -14.02 -17.48 11.83
C GLY A 111 -13.26 -16.24 12.29
N GLU A 112 -12.39 -15.72 11.43
CA GLU A 112 -11.59 -14.51 11.72
C GLU A 112 -12.45 -13.25 11.89
N VAL A 113 -13.59 -13.17 11.20
CA VAL A 113 -14.56 -12.05 11.37
C VAL A 113 -15.66 -12.33 12.41
N GLY A 114 -15.64 -13.48 13.08
CA GLY A 114 -16.61 -13.83 14.11
C GLY A 114 -18.02 -14.18 13.60
N SER A 115 -18.16 -14.62 12.35
CA SER A 115 -19.42 -15.13 11.82
C SER A 115 -19.83 -16.43 12.52
N ARG A 116 -21.14 -16.63 12.70
CA ARG A 116 -21.65 -17.83 13.39
C ARG A 116 -21.68 -19.05 12.48
N ASN A 117 -22.15 -18.85 11.25
CA ASN A 117 -22.36 -19.92 10.28
C ASN A 117 -21.88 -19.49 8.90
N VAL A 118 -21.49 -20.48 8.10
CA VAL A 118 -21.42 -20.35 6.64
C VAL A 118 -22.63 -21.06 6.05
N VAL A 119 -23.25 -20.46 5.03
CA VAL A 119 -24.39 -21.03 4.31
C VAL A 119 -24.12 -21.06 2.82
N VAL A 120 -24.78 -21.98 2.12
CA VAL A 120 -24.76 -22.09 0.66
C VAL A 120 -26.09 -22.66 0.18
N CYS A 121 -26.56 -22.19 -0.97
CA CYS A 121 -27.67 -22.83 -1.69
C CYS A 121 -27.10 -23.72 -2.80
N VAL A 122 -27.56 -24.96 -2.86
CA VAL A 122 -27.12 -25.97 -3.82
C VAL A 122 -28.34 -26.59 -4.49
N ASP A 123 -28.32 -26.70 -5.82
CA ASP A 123 -29.34 -27.42 -6.58
C ASP A 123 -29.51 -28.84 -6.00
N GLU A 124 -30.76 -29.22 -5.70
CA GLU A 124 -31.09 -30.53 -5.13
C GLU A 124 -30.73 -31.70 -6.07
N HIS A 125 -30.56 -31.42 -7.36
CA HIS A 125 -30.14 -32.39 -8.37
C HIS A 125 -28.60 -32.46 -8.52
N ASP A 126 -27.85 -31.52 -7.97
CA ASP A 126 -26.37 -31.53 -7.98
C ASP A 126 -25.81 -32.38 -6.82
N SER A 127 -25.84 -33.70 -7.04
CA SER A 127 -25.36 -34.67 -6.06
C SER A 127 -23.86 -34.51 -5.73
N GLU A 128 -23.05 -34.01 -6.67
CA GLU A 128 -21.61 -33.83 -6.47
C GLU A 128 -21.35 -32.69 -5.48
N SER A 129 -21.93 -31.51 -5.72
CA SER A 129 -21.81 -30.37 -4.81
C SER A 129 -22.37 -30.69 -3.42
N LEU A 130 -23.56 -31.32 -3.35
CA LEU A 130 -24.14 -31.74 -2.07
C LEU A 130 -23.18 -32.65 -1.28
N ASN A 131 -22.53 -33.60 -1.94
CA ASN A 131 -21.56 -34.50 -1.30
C ASN A 131 -20.30 -33.76 -0.82
N ILE A 132 -19.78 -32.81 -1.60
CA ILE A 132 -18.63 -31.99 -1.21
C ILE A 132 -18.96 -31.24 0.09
N TYR A 133 -20.05 -30.47 0.13
CA TYR A 133 -20.42 -29.70 1.33
C TYR A 133 -20.71 -30.60 2.53
N ARG A 134 -21.45 -31.70 2.34
CA ARG A 134 -21.73 -32.67 3.43
C ARG A 134 -20.45 -33.29 3.99
N SER A 135 -19.47 -33.61 3.13
CA SER A 135 -18.16 -34.14 3.56
C SER A 135 -17.35 -33.14 4.40
N LEU A 136 -17.61 -31.84 4.24
CA LEU A 136 -16.99 -30.78 5.02
C LEU A 136 -17.72 -30.50 6.34
N GLY A 137 -18.89 -31.12 6.55
CA GLY A 137 -19.70 -30.98 7.77
C GLY A 137 -20.89 -30.04 7.62
N PHE A 138 -21.23 -29.61 6.41
CA PHE A 138 -22.48 -28.88 6.19
C PHE A 138 -23.68 -29.81 6.33
N TYR A 139 -24.76 -29.29 6.91
CA TYR A 139 -26.04 -29.97 7.04
C TYR A 139 -27.17 -29.11 6.46
N GLU A 140 -28.22 -29.77 6.00
CA GLU A 140 -29.37 -29.11 5.38
C GLU A 140 -30.22 -28.42 6.45
N VAL A 141 -30.55 -27.15 6.20
CA VAL A 141 -31.35 -26.31 7.11
C VAL A 141 -32.67 -25.86 6.51
N GLY A 142 -32.89 -26.11 5.22
CA GLY A 142 -34.11 -25.77 4.51
C GLY A 142 -33.95 -25.92 3.00
N ILE A 143 -35.00 -25.56 2.28
CA ILE A 143 -35.06 -25.54 0.81
C ILE A 143 -35.67 -24.20 0.40
N ASN A 144 -35.16 -23.59 -0.66
CA ASN A 144 -35.76 -22.43 -1.32
C ASN A 144 -36.00 -22.71 -2.81
N GLU A 145 -36.35 -21.68 -3.57
CA GLU A 145 -36.60 -21.76 -5.02
C GLU A 145 -35.35 -22.19 -5.81
N ASP A 146 -34.16 -21.97 -5.26
CA ASP A 146 -32.87 -22.26 -5.90
C ASP A 146 -32.26 -23.61 -5.46
N GLY A 147 -32.88 -24.31 -4.50
CA GLY A 147 -32.47 -25.64 -4.05
C GLY A 147 -32.32 -25.81 -2.53
N SER A 148 -31.48 -26.77 -2.14
CA SER A 148 -31.17 -27.10 -0.75
C SER A 148 -30.26 -26.06 -0.11
N ILE A 149 -30.68 -25.51 1.03
CA ILE A 149 -29.86 -24.60 1.84
C ILE A 149 -29.06 -25.45 2.82
N LEU A 150 -27.74 -25.40 2.69
CA LEU A 150 -26.81 -26.06 3.58
C LEU A 150 -26.15 -25.04 4.51
N SER A 151 -25.88 -25.44 5.76
CA SER A 151 -25.21 -24.61 6.75
C SER A 151 -24.15 -25.37 7.53
N ILE A 152 -23.12 -24.67 7.99
CA ILE A 152 -22.13 -25.20 8.93
C ILE A 152 -21.84 -24.18 10.03
N ASN A 153 -21.69 -24.66 11.26
CA ASN A 153 -21.27 -23.83 12.39
C ASN A 153 -19.77 -23.54 12.30
N VAL A 154 -19.41 -22.26 12.23
CA VAL A 154 -18.02 -21.81 12.00
C VAL A 154 -17.08 -22.24 13.11
N VAL A 155 -17.45 -21.99 14.38
CA VAL A 155 -16.59 -22.31 15.53
C VAL A 155 -16.28 -23.81 15.58
N THR A 156 -17.30 -24.64 15.36
CA THR A 156 -17.14 -26.10 15.33
C THR A 156 -16.26 -26.53 14.17
N ALA A 157 -16.50 -26.01 12.96
CA ALA A 157 -15.74 -26.37 11.76
C ALA A 157 -14.27 -25.94 11.84
N VAL A 158 -13.99 -24.73 12.35
CA VAL A 158 -12.63 -24.23 12.56
C VAL A 158 -11.85 -25.16 13.48
N ALA A 159 -12.47 -25.61 14.58
CA ALA A 159 -11.84 -26.49 15.55
C ALA A 159 -11.67 -27.92 15.00
N THR A 160 -12.72 -28.54 14.48
CA THR A 160 -12.67 -29.95 14.04
C THR A 160 -11.78 -30.17 12.82
N ARG A 161 -11.65 -29.16 11.96
CA ARG A 161 -10.81 -29.23 10.75
C ARG A 161 -9.42 -28.61 10.94
N GLY A 162 -9.09 -28.12 12.14
CA GLY A 162 -7.79 -27.49 12.42
C GLY A 162 -7.48 -26.31 11.51
N LEU A 163 -8.49 -25.50 11.16
CA LEU A 163 -8.34 -24.45 10.14
C LEU A 163 -7.38 -23.35 10.60
N ASN A 164 -7.33 -23.06 11.90
CA ASN A 164 -6.35 -22.12 12.45
C ASN A 164 -4.92 -22.58 12.18
N ASP A 165 -4.59 -23.84 12.45
CA ASP A 165 -3.25 -24.38 12.19
C ASP A 165 -2.93 -24.44 10.69
N LYS A 166 -3.97 -24.59 9.87
CA LYS A 166 -3.85 -24.65 8.41
C LYS A 166 -3.59 -23.30 7.75
N PHE A 167 -4.22 -22.23 8.25
CA PHE A 167 -4.24 -20.92 7.58
C PHE A 167 -3.57 -19.79 8.38
N ARG A 168 -3.35 -19.95 9.68
CA ARG A 168 -2.58 -18.99 10.47
C ARG A 168 -1.10 -19.35 10.42
N ASP A 169 -0.32 -18.44 9.88
CA ASP A 169 1.14 -18.55 9.83
C ASP A 169 1.79 -17.63 10.87
N ILE A 170 1.53 -17.83 12.17
CA ILE A 170 2.00 -16.90 13.21
C ILE A 170 3.54 -17.01 13.36
N PRO A 171 4.31 -15.90 13.30
CA PRO A 171 5.76 -15.95 13.48
C PRO A 171 6.11 -16.51 14.87
N SER A 172 7.18 -17.29 14.95
CA SER A 172 7.64 -17.85 16.23
C SER A 172 8.07 -16.79 17.25
N ASP A 173 8.41 -15.59 16.80
CA ASP A 173 8.79 -14.45 17.63
C ASP A 173 7.65 -13.42 17.79
N ALA A 174 6.42 -13.81 17.46
CA ALA A 174 5.24 -13.00 17.73
C ALA A 174 4.95 -12.88 19.23
N ILE A 175 4.21 -11.85 19.60
CA ILE A 175 3.79 -11.59 20.97
C ILE A 175 2.29 -11.81 21.08
N ASP A 176 1.87 -12.58 22.09
CA ASP A 176 0.47 -12.62 22.50
C ASP A 176 0.12 -11.33 23.25
N TYR A 177 -0.87 -10.59 22.73
CA TYR A 177 -1.40 -9.38 23.32
C TYR A 177 -1.74 -9.55 24.81
N LYS A 178 -2.25 -10.72 25.23
CA LYS A 178 -2.61 -11.01 26.63
C LYS A 178 -1.42 -10.94 27.59
N THR A 179 -0.20 -11.03 27.06
CA THR A 179 1.05 -10.90 27.85
C THR A 179 1.51 -9.46 28.00
N LEU A 180 0.98 -8.53 27.20
CA LEU A 180 1.34 -7.12 27.25
C LEU A 180 0.59 -6.40 28.38
N LYS A 181 1.31 -5.55 29.11
CA LYS A 181 0.72 -4.60 30.07
C LYS A 181 0.85 -3.19 29.53
N LEU A 182 -0.28 -2.52 29.33
CA LEU A 182 -0.33 -1.16 28.80
C LEU A 182 -0.30 -0.14 29.94
N VAL A 183 0.57 0.85 29.85
CA VAL A 183 0.72 1.94 30.83
C VAL A 183 -0.11 3.15 30.44
N LYS A 184 0.01 3.57 29.18
CA LYS A 184 -0.58 4.82 28.69
C LYS A 184 -0.88 4.76 27.20
N LYS A 185 -2.01 5.32 26.78
CA LYS A 185 -2.27 5.67 25.38
C LYS A 185 -1.49 6.94 25.02
N ILE A 186 -0.58 6.83 24.07
CA ILE A 186 0.29 7.93 23.61
C ILE A 186 -0.42 8.76 22.56
N ALA A 187 -1.04 8.10 21.58
CA ALA A 187 -1.68 8.76 20.44
C ALA A 187 -2.87 7.96 19.91
N GLN A 188 -3.72 8.64 19.16
CA GLN A 188 -4.82 8.07 18.38
C GLN A 188 -4.69 8.57 16.95
N GLY A 189 -4.51 7.64 16.01
CA GLY A 189 -4.46 7.90 14.58
C GLY A 189 -5.68 7.36 13.85
N ARG A 190 -5.70 7.51 12.51
CA ARG A 190 -6.74 6.98 11.63
C ARG A 190 -6.75 5.46 11.58
N SER A 191 -5.58 4.85 11.44
CA SER A 191 -5.40 3.39 11.29
C SER A 191 -5.28 2.65 12.62
N GLY A 192 -4.92 3.34 13.70
CA GLY A 192 -4.67 2.69 14.97
C GLY A 192 -4.37 3.60 16.14
N ASN A 193 -4.30 2.99 17.32
CA ASN A 193 -3.94 3.62 18.57
C ASN A 193 -2.51 3.23 18.98
N ILE A 194 -1.78 4.17 19.57
CA ILE A 194 -0.41 3.97 20.04
C ILE A 194 -0.39 3.91 21.57
N TYR A 195 0.27 2.89 22.13
CA TYR A 195 0.36 2.66 23.57
C TYR A 195 1.81 2.45 24.02
N LEU A 196 2.13 2.95 25.23
CA LEU A 196 3.33 2.62 25.97
C LEU A 196 3.09 1.34 26.80
N THR A 197 3.98 0.36 26.71
CA THR A 197 3.94 -0.84 27.55
C THR A 197 4.75 -0.65 28.84
N GLU A 198 4.51 -1.49 29.86
CA GLU A 198 5.21 -1.44 31.15
C GLU A 198 6.73 -1.63 31.02
N ASP A 199 7.17 -2.39 30.02
CA ASP A 199 8.58 -2.62 29.69
C ASP A 199 9.17 -1.60 28.70
N GLY A 200 8.50 -0.47 28.48
CA GLY A 200 9.03 0.68 27.73
C GLY A 200 8.99 0.54 26.21
N ARG A 201 8.25 -0.44 25.68
CA ARG A 201 8.05 -0.63 24.23
C ARG A 201 6.81 0.13 23.75
N ILE A 202 6.72 0.31 22.43
CA ILE A 202 5.58 0.97 21.80
C ILE A 202 4.75 -0.03 21.03
N LEU A 203 3.47 -0.08 21.35
CA LEU A 203 2.48 -0.90 20.67
C LEU A 203 1.62 0.00 19.77
N LYS A 204 1.61 -0.29 18.47
CA LYS A 204 0.54 0.18 17.57
C LYS A 204 -0.52 -0.91 17.48
N MET A 205 -1.75 -0.59 17.86
CA MET A 205 -2.92 -1.46 17.70
C MET A 205 -3.83 -0.91 16.63
N PHE A 206 -4.22 -1.75 15.67
CA PHE A 206 -5.17 -1.36 14.63
C PHE A 206 -6.58 -1.21 15.22
N THR A 207 -7.32 -0.24 14.72
CA THR A 207 -8.74 -0.02 15.09
C THR A 207 -9.71 -0.67 14.11
N SER A 208 -9.26 -0.91 12.87
CA SER A 208 -10.05 -1.63 11.88
C SER A 208 -10.17 -3.10 12.27
N THR A 209 -11.35 -3.66 12.11
CA THR A 209 -11.61 -5.10 12.23
C THR A 209 -11.83 -5.76 10.87
N SER A 210 -11.60 -5.03 9.77
CA SER A 210 -11.71 -5.58 8.42
C SER A 210 -10.63 -6.65 8.21
N PHE A 211 -11.04 -7.85 7.83
CA PHE A 211 -10.13 -8.97 7.67
C PHE A 211 -9.08 -8.73 6.59
N THR A 212 -9.49 -8.21 5.43
CA THR A 212 -8.57 -7.96 4.31
C THR A 212 -7.58 -6.86 4.66
N TYR A 213 -8.07 -5.79 5.29
CA TYR A 213 -7.23 -4.71 5.81
C TYR A 213 -6.13 -5.23 6.75
N ILE A 214 -6.52 -5.99 7.78
CA ILE A 214 -5.59 -6.50 8.78
C ILE A 214 -4.58 -7.47 8.17
N LYS A 215 -5.03 -8.35 7.26
CA LYS A 215 -4.13 -9.29 6.58
C LYS A 215 -3.15 -8.62 5.63
N ASP A 216 -3.58 -7.58 4.91
CA ASP A 216 -2.67 -6.80 4.07
C ASP A 216 -1.56 -6.14 4.89
N ARG A 217 -1.94 -5.47 6.00
CA ARG A 217 -0.97 -4.86 6.93
C ARG A 217 -0.04 -5.88 7.55
N GLU A 218 -0.55 -7.06 7.92
CA GLU A 218 0.26 -8.15 8.45
C GLU A 218 1.36 -8.57 7.47
N GLU A 219 1.00 -8.77 6.20
CA GLU A 219 1.93 -9.17 5.13
C GLU A 219 2.99 -8.09 4.90
N THR A 220 2.59 -6.82 4.80
CA THR A 220 3.51 -5.67 4.68
C THR A 220 4.50 -5.62 5.84
N LEU A 221 4.01 -5.71 7.09
CA LEU A 221 4.87 -5.59 8.27
C LEU A 221 5.82 -6.78 8.42
N ARG A 222 5.41 -8.00 8.05
CA ARG A 222 6.31 -9.18 7.99
C ARG A 222 7.46 -8.98 7.03
N TYR A 223 7.17 -8.44 5.85
CA TYR A 223 8.18 -8.17 4.85
C TYR A 223 9.14 -7.09 5.36
N ILE A 224 8.62 -5.94 5.82
CA ILE A 224 9.41 -4.79 6.27
C ILE A 224 10.29 -5.14 7.47
N LYS A 225 9.79 -5.95 8.39
CA LYS A 225 10.54 -6.45 9.56
C LYS A 225 11.92 -7.00 9.19
N ASN A 226 12.02 -7.71 8.07
CA ASN A 226 13.22 -8.43 7.66
C ASN A 226 14.10 -7.66 6.66
N LEU A 227 13.75 -6.42 6.33
CA LEU A 227 14.53 -5.60 5.40
C LEU A 227 15.78 -5.02 6.05
N ASP A 228 16.87 -4.93 5.28
CA ASP A 228 18.09 -4.25 5.69
C ASP A 228 18.08 -2.76 5.26
N ILE A 229 17.13 -1.99 5.82
CA ILE A 229 16.96 -0.55 5.54
C ILE A 229 16.85 0.19 6.87
N GLU A 230 17.95 0.83 7.30
CA GLU A 230 18.03 1.54 8.58
C GLU A 230 17.11 2.77 8.66
N GLU A 231 16.70 3.32 7.53
CA GLU A 231 15.91 4.55 7.41
C GLU A 231 14.42 4.31 7.67
N ILE A 232 13.99 3.07 7.94
CA ILE A 232 12.63 2.73 8.38
C ILE A 232 12.65 2.31 9.85
N VAL A 233 11.72 2.82 10.64
CA VAL A 233 11.40 2.28 11.97
C VAL A 233 10.59 1.01 11.78
N LYS A 234 11.26 -0.13 11.90
CA LYS A 234 10.69 -1.45 11.61
C LYS A 234 9.87 -1.99 12.79
N PRO A 235 8.87 -2.85 12.53
CA PRO A 235 8.25 -3.65 13.58
C PRO A 235 9.29 -4.61 14.18
N LYS A 236 9.40 -4.64 15.50
CA LYS A 236 10.19 -5.64 16.24
C LYS A 236 9.47 -6.96 16.34
N ASN A 237 8.19 -6.91 16.72
CA ASN A 237 7.35 -8.09 16.90
C ASN A 237 5.96 -7.79 16.38
N LEU A 238 5.34 -8.79 15.77
CA LEU A 238 3.91 -8.74 15.45
C LEU A 238 3.12 -9.20 16.67
N VAL A 239 1.94 -8.62 16.87
CA VAL A 239 1.11 -8.82 18.05
C VAL A 239 -0.19 -9.46 17.64
N TYR A 240 -0.53 -10.56 18.33
CA TYR A 240 -1.73 -11.36 18.07
C TYR A 240 -2.60 -11.45 19.30
N TYR A 241 -3.91 -11.49 19.12
CA TYR A 241 -4.88 -11.78 20.16
C TYR A 241 -5.71 -12.99 19.71
N ASP A 242 -5.64 -14.09 20.47
CA ASP A 242 -6.29 -15.37 20.12
C ASP A 242 -5.96 -15.84 18.68
N GLY A 243 -4.71 -15.58 18.28
CA GLY A 243 -4.13 -15.93 16.98
C GLY A 243 -4.54 -15.02 15.82
N VAL A 244 -5.33 -13.97 16.06
CA VAL A 244 -5.65 -12.92 15.09
C VAL A 244 -4.63 -11.79 15.19
N PHE A 245 -4.09 -11.33 14.07
CA PHE A 245 -3.17 -10.19 14.05
C PHE A 245 -3.91 -8.91 14.46
N VAL A 246 -3.36 -8.16 15.43
CA VAL A 246 -4.02 -6.95 15.98
C VAL A 246 -3.12 -5.70 15.96
N GLY A 247 -1.83 -5.86 15.69
CA GLY A 247 -0.89 -4.75 15.76
C GLY A 247 0.55 -5.20 15.82
N TYR A 248 1.45 -4.28 16.15
CA TYR A 248 2.88 -4.57 16.22
C TYR A 248 3.59 -3.74 17.29
N ILE A 249 4.70 -4.29 17.79
CA ILE A 249 5.64 -3.59 18.65
C ILE A 249 6.71 -2.92 17.79
N MET A 250 7.03 -1.67 18.11
CA MET A 250 8.15 -0.93 17.54
C MET A 250 8.99 -0.26 18.63
N GLU A 251 10.17 0.25 18.23
CA GLU A 251 11.00 1.04 19.12
C GLU A 251 10.29 2.35 19.50
N TYR A 252 10.42 2.74 20.76
CA TYR A 252 10.21 4.13 21.10
C TYR A 252 11.33 4.93 20.44
N LEU A 253 10.99 5.92 19.62
CA LEU A 253 11.96 6.87 19.09
C LEU A 253 12.35 7.84 20.22
N PRO A 254 13.47 7.64 20.93
CA PRO A 254 13.81 8.46 22.09
C PRO A 254 14.56 9.74 21.66
N GLU A 255 15.06 9.77 20.43
CA GLU A 255 15.93 10.81 19.90
C GLU A 255 15.59 11.08 18.44
N GLY A 256 15.31 12.34 18.14
CA GLY A 256 15.01 12.81 16.79
C GLY A 256 13.94 13.89 16.78
N GLU A 257 13.74 14.48 15.60
CA GLU A 257 12.76 15.54 15.38
C GLU A 257 11.91 15.22 14.16
N ALA A 258 10.59 15.34 14.30
CA ALA A 258 9.70 15.27 13.14
C ALA A 258 10.01 16.45 12.21
N LEU A 259 9.98 16.21 10.90
CA LEU A 259 10.31 17.18 9.85
C LEU A 259 9.57 18.51 10.08
N TRP A 260 8.29 18.43 10.44
CA TRP A 260 7.44 19.59 10.63
C TRP A 260 7.71 20.39 11.91
N SER A 261 8.23 19.76 12.96
CA SER A 261 8.30 20.37 14.32
C SER A 261 9.13 21.66 14.37
N LYS A 262 10.13 21.80 13.50
CA LYS A 262 11.00 22.98 13.41
C LYS A 262 11.07 23.58 12.01
N SER A 263 10.10 23.30 11.14
CA SER A 263 10.14 23.73 9.73
C SER A 263 10.51 25.22 9.55
N LYS A 264 9.91 26.09 10.38
CA LYS A 264 10.12 27.55 10.37
C LYS A 264 11.50 28.02 10.84
N TYR A 265 12.25 27.17 11.54
CA TYR A 265 13.58 27.51 12.08
C TYR A 265 14.71 27.11 11.13
N TYR A 266 14.43 26.23 10.16
CA TYR A 266 15.43 25.83 9.18
C TYR A 266 15.66 26.95 8.15
N SER A 267 16.93 27.19 7.84
CA SER A 267 17.31 28.00 6.69
C SER A 267 16.80 27.34 5.40
N PHE A 268 16.76 28.12 4.33
CA PHE A 268 16.36 27.58 3.03
C PHE A 268 17.27 26.41 2.62
N GLU A 269 18.57 26.55 2.79
CA GLU A 269 19.58 25.52 2.49
C GLU A 269 19.38 24.26 3.32
N GLU A 270 19.13 24.38 4.63
CA GLU A 270 18.85 23.24 5.50
C GLU A 270 17.60 22.48 5.06
N LYS A 271 16.57 23.20 4.57
CA LYS A 271 15.38 22.56 4.02
C LYS A 271 15.71 21.77 2.76
N ILE A 272 16.54 22.31 1.87
CA ILE A 272 17.00 21.63 0.66
C ILE A 272 17.74 20.33 1.01
N ASP A 273 18.65 20.37 1.98
CA ASP A 273 19.42 19.19 2.37
C ASP A 273 18.53 18.10 2.99
N LYS A 274 17.53 18.48 3.79
CA LYS A 274 16.53 17.54 4.31
C LYS A 274 15.65 16.95 3.19
N ILE A 275 15.22 17.74 2.21
CA ILE A 275 14.45 17.28 1.05
C ILE A 275 15.26 16.25 0.24
N LYS A 276 16.55 16.51 -0.02
CA LYS A 276 17.44 15.57 -0.71
C LYS A 276 17.59 14.26 0.06
N ALA A 277 17.80 14.34 1.38
CA ALA A 277 17.94 13.14 2.20
C ALA A 277 16.66 12.28 2.18
N ILE A 278 15.47 12.89 2.14
CA ILE A 278 14.20 12.17 2.00
C ILE A 278 14.12 11.50 0.62
N GLU A 279 14.47 12.21 -0.46
CA GLU A 279 14.49 11.67 -1.82
C GLU A 279 15.43 10.45 -1.95
N ASP A 280 16.61 10.49 -1.34
CA ASP A 280 17.56 9.37 -1.36
C ASP A 280 16.96 8.11 -0.73
N VAL A 281 16.24 8.26 0.39
CA VAL A 281 15.51 7.15 1.03
C VAL A 281 14.38 6.64 0.13
N MET A 282 13.62 7.53 -0.50
CA MET A 282 12.58 7.15 -1.46
C MET A 282 13.15 6.33 -2.62
N LYS A 283 14.25 6.79 -3.23
CA LYS A 283 14.94 6.05 -4.30
C LYS A 283 15.37 4.66 -3.86
N LYS A 284 15.91 4.53 -2.63
CA LYS A 284 16.30 3.25 -2.04
C LYS A 284 15.10 2.31 -1.87
N LEU A 285 13.95 2.82 -1.44
CA LEU A 285 12.73 2.03 -1.28
C LEU A 285 12.12 1.61 -2.62
N HIS A 286 11.98 2.55 -3.56
CA HIS A 286 11.47 2.26 -4.90
C HIS A 286 12.33 1.23 -5.64
N LYS A 287 13.65 1.24 -5.47
CA LYS A 287 14.55 0.20 -6.03
C LYS A 287 14.23 -1.21 -5.52
N ASN A 288 13.65 -1.32 -4.32
CA ASN A 288 13.21 -2.57 -3.72
C ASN A 288 11.71 -2.84 -3.95
N ASN A 289 11.04 -2.07 -4.83
CA ASN A 289 9.59 -2.12 -5.08
C ASN A 289 8.76 -1.92 -3.79
N ILE A 290 9.20 -0.99 -2.95
CA ILE A 290 8.49 -0.57 -1.74
C ILE A 290 8.06 0.87 -1.94
N TYR A 291 6.77 1.13 -1.80
CA TYR A 291 6.16 2.44 -1.94
C TYR A 291 5.65 2.90 -0.57
N ILE A 292 5.96 4.14 -0.20
CA ILE A 292 5.76 4.72 1.14
C ILE A 292 4.30 5.06 1.38
N CYS A 293 3.63 5.61 0.37
CA CYS A 293 2.20 5.93 0.36
C CYS A 293 1.71 6.99 1.38
N ASP A 294 2.35 7.16 2.54
CA ASP A 294 2.00 8.17 3.54
C ASP A 294 3.20 9.09 3.86
N LEU A 295 3.66 9.82 2.85
CA LEU A 295 4.77 10.78 2.90
C LEU A 295 4.44 12.09 3.65
N ASN A 296 3.52 12.04 4.62
CA ASN A 296 3.19 13.16 5.48
C ASN A 296 4.43 13.61 6.31
N PRO A 297 4.71 14.93 6.45
CA PRO A 297 5.75 15.45 7.32
C PRO A 297 5.77 14.87 8.75
N ASP A 298 4.61 14.50 9.29
CA ASP A 298 4.50 13.91 10.63
C ASP A 298 5.07 12.48 10.70
N ASN A 299 5.22 11.80 9.57
CA ASN A 299 5.79 10.45 9.47
C ASN A 299 7.29 10.45 9.12
N ILE A 300 7.90 11.63 8.98
CA ILE A 300 9.30 11.78 8.59
C ILE A 300 10.07 12.37 9.78
N PHE A 301 10.97 11.58 10.36
CA PHE A 301 11.84 12.00 11.45
C PHE A 301 13.28 12.13 10.98
N PHE A 302 14.04 12.97 11.67
CA PHE A 302 15.49 13.02 11.60
C PHE A 302 16.06 12.63 12.95
N ASP A 303 16.96 11.64 12.98
CA ASP A 303 17.64 11.25 14.22
C ASP A 303 18.67 12.30 14.67
N SER A 304 19.33 12.08 15.81
CA SER A 304 20.33 12.99 16.37
C SER A 304 21.56 13.19 15.48
N ASN A 305 21.78 12.32 14.48
CA ASN A 305 22.83 12.45 13.46
C ASN A 305 22.33 13.10 12.16
N GLY A 306 21.07 13.53 12.12
CA GLY A 306 20.45 14.11 10.93
C GLY A 306 20.10 13.10 9.85
N LYS A 307 20.01 11.80 10.16
CA LYS A 307 19.55 10.78 9.20
C LYS A 307 18.04 10.64 9.23
N VAL A 308 17.45 10.39 8.07
CA VAL A 308 16.00 10.17 7.92
C VAL A 308 15.58 8.86 8.58
N LYS A 309 14.46 8.90 9.29
CA LYS A 309 13.73 7.78 9.87
C LYS A 309 12.25 7.91 9.52
N LEU A 310 11.77 7.06 8.62
CA LEU A 310 10.35 6.95 8.30
C LEU A 310 9.66 6.08 9.35
N ILE A 311 8.56 6.60 9.89
CA ILE A 311 7.67 5.85 10.78
C ILE A 311 6.38 5.46 10.04
N ASP A 312 5.51 4.74 10.74
CA ASP A 312 4.20 4.35 10.22
C ASP A 312 4.29 3.51 8.93
N CYS A 313 5.17 2.49 8.96
CA CYS A 313 5.45 1.65 7.81
C CYS A 313 4.34 0.64 7.49
N ASP A 314 3.25 0.60 8.26
CA ASP A 314 2.06 -0.18 7.91
C ASP A 314 1.32 0.39 6.70
N ALA A 315 1.46 1.68 6.38
CA ALA A 315 0.87 2.25 5.16
C ALA A 315 1.62 1.87 3.88
N PHE A 316 2.80 1.26 3.98
CA PHE A 316 3.65 0.96 2.83
C PHE A 316 3.02 -0.12 1.95
N VAL A 317 3.27 -0.03 0.67
CA VAL A 317 2.83 -1.00 -0.32
C VAL A 317 4.03 -1.72 -0.92
N ILE A 318 3.99 -3.05 -0.86
CA ILE A 318 5.04 -3.95 -1.38
C ILE A 318 4.52 -4.82 -2.54
N LYS A 319 3.27 -4.59 -2.94
CA LYS A 319 2.52 -5.36 -3.94
C LYS A 319 2.30 -4.48 -5.17
N LYS A 320 2.10 -5.12 -6.32
CA LYS A 320 1.72 -4.44 -7.56
C LYS A 320 0.20 -4.28 -7.63
N ASN A 321 -0.25 -3.33 -8.44
CA ASN A 321 -1.67 -3.12 -8.78
C ASN A 321 -2.55 -2.89 -7.54
N VAL A 322 -2.05 -2.10 -6.59
CA VAL A 322 -2.79 -1.69 -5.39
C VAL A 322 -3.31 -0.27 -5.60
N ILE A 323 -4.59 -0.03 -5.31
CA ILE A 323 -5.14 1.33 -5.20
C ILE A 323 -5.09 1.74 -3.72
N ASN A 324 -4.51 2.90 -3.43
CA ASN A 324 -4.45 3.42 -2.07
C ASN A 324 -5.45 4.55 -1.85
N ASN A 325 -6.54 4.22 -1.16
CA ASN A 325 -7.61 5.17 -0.80
C ASN A 325 -7.48 5.69 0.64
N GLU A 326 -6.45 5.29 1.39
CA GLU A 326 -6.33 5.62 2.82
C GLU A 326 -5.45 6.83 3.11
N VAL A 327 -5.06 7.55 2.06
CA VAL A 327 -4.24 8.76 2.15
C VAL A 327 -5.10 10.01 2.15
N ASP A 328 -4.60 11.07 2.78
CA ASP A 328 -5.23 12.39 2.73
C ASP A 328 -5.38 12.86 1.28
N GLN A 329 -6.49 13.54 0.99
CA GLN A 329 -6.85 13.95 -0.37
C GLN A 329 -5.75 14.77 -1.06
N LYS A 330 -5.02 15.60 -0.29
CA LYS A 330 -3.89 16.39 -0.81
C LYS A 330 -2.75 15.54 -1.38
N TYR A 331 -2.58 14.30 -0.89
CA TYR A 331 -1.52 13.37 -1.31
C TYR A 331 -1.98 12.38 -2.40
N GLN A 332 -3.25 12.37 -2.76
CA GLN A 332 -3.75 11.52 -3.84
C GLN A 332 -3.31 12.08 -5.20
N ASP A 333 -2.53 11.31 -5.94
CA ASP A 333 -2.14 11.70 -7.29
C ASP A 333 -3.40 11.80 -8.20
N PRO A 334 -3.59 12.92 -8.91
CA PRO A 334 -4.76 13.10 -9.77
C PRO A 334 -4.74 12.18 -11.00
N ILE A 335 -3.56 11.76 -11.47
CA ILE A 335 -3.33 11.02 -12.71
C ILE A 335 -3.16 9.52 -12.41
N TYR A 336 -2.25 9.18 -11.51
CA TYR A 336 -1.90 7.78 -11.23
C TYR A 336 -2.73 7.25 -10.05
N LYS A 337 -3.61 6.26 -10.31
CA LYS A 337 -4.44 5.64 -9.26
C LYS A 337 -3.83 4.39 -8.64
N ILE A 338 -3.03 3.67 -9.43
CA ILE A 338 -2.27 2.52 -8.95
C ILE A 338 -1.00 3.02 -8.27
N VAL A 339 -0.77 2.53 -7.06
CA VAL A 339 0.42 2.82 -6.27
C VAL A 339 1.68 2.43 -7.04
N SER A 340 2.60 3.38 -7.13
CA SER A 340 3.89 3.24 -7.79
C SER A 340 4.86 4.31 -7.29
N GLU A 341 6.08 4.35 -7.83
CA GLU A 341 6.99 5.46 -7.56
C GLU A 341 6.38 6.81 -7.97
N LYS A 342 5.47 6.82 -8.95
CA LYS A 342 4.85 8.03 -9.50
C LYS A 342 3.92 8.69 -8.49
N THR A 343 3.13 7.89 -7.76
CA THR A 343 2.23 8.39 -6.72
C THR A 343 3.02 8.94 -5.53
N ASP A 344 4.12 8.27 -5.15
CA ASP A 344 5.01 8.75 -4.10
C ASP A 344 5.74 10.05 -4.50
N LEU A 345 6.15 10.18 -5.76
CA LEU A 345 6.76 11.41 -6.28
C LEU A 345 5.82 12.61 -6.21
N TYR A 346 4.52 12.41 -6.48
CA TYR A 346 3.52 13.46 -6.28
C TYR A 346 3.39 13.82 -4.79
N ALA A 347 3.24 12.84 -3.91
CA ALA A 347 3.14 13.09 -2.47
C ALA A 347 4.40 13.79 -1.92
N PHE A 348 5.58 13.41 -2.39
CA PHE A 348 6.84 14.06 -2.07
C PHE A 348 6.90 15.52 -2.54
N ALA A 349 6.36 15.85 -3.71
CA ALA A 349 6.25 17.22 -4.17
C ALA A 349 5.34 18.06 -3.26
N VAL A 350 4.20 17.51 -2.84
CA VAL A 350 3.28 18.18 -1.89
C VAL A 350 3.95 18.41 -0.54
N THR A 351 4.66 17.41 -0.01
CA THR A 351 5.41 17.51 1.25
C THR A 351 6.56 18.52 1.16
N SER A 352 7.34 18.49 0.07
CA SER A 352 8.42 19.44 -0.18
C SER A 352 7.90 20.87 -0.33
N LEU A 353 6.78 21.07 -1.03
CA LEU A 353 6.15 22.37 -1.17
C LEU A 353 5.75 22.95 0.20
N GLN A 354 4.99 22.18 1.00
CA GLN A 354 4.57 22.57 2.35
C GLN A 354 5.77 23.00 3.20
N PHE A 355 6.85 22.21 3.14
CA PHE A 355 8.05 22.45 3.90
C PHE A 355 8.80 23.70 3.46
N LEU A 356 8.92 23.95 2.14
CA LEU A 356 9.60 25.13 1.61
C LEU A 356 8.84 26.43 1.88
N ILE A 357 7.51 26.39 1.89
CA ILE A 357 6.67 27.60 2.08
C ILE A 357 6.21 27.82 3.54
N ASP A 358 6.52 26.89 4.44
CA ASP A 358 6.09 26.89 5.85
C ASP A 358 4.56 26.94 6.06
N GLU A 359 3.81 26.32 5.15
CA GLU A 359 2.34 26.29 5.16
C GLU A 359 1.88 24.84 5.14
N ASN A 360 1.07 24.44 6.13
CA ASN A 360 0.41 23.14 6.12
C ASN A 360 -0.82 23.24 5.22
N ILE A 361 -0.88 22.39 4.19
CA ILE A 361 -2.03 22.33 3.28
C ILE A 361 -3.12 21.49 3.93
N ASP A 362 -4.37 21.92 3.84
CA ASP A 362 -5.51 21.18 4.41
C ASP A 362 -5.54 19.72 3.91
N ASN A 363 -5.80 18.76 4.81
CA ASN A 363 -5.78 17.34 4.45
C ASN A 363 -6.85 16.97 3.41
N ASN A 364 -7.93 17.75 3.31
CA ASN A 364 -8.99 17.60 2.31
C ASN A 364 -8.79 18.51 1.08
N ALA A 365 -7.64 19.18 0.97
CA ALA A 365 -7.34 19.99 -0.21
C ALA A 365 -7.35 19.11 -1.46
N THR A 366 -8.06 19.57 -2.48
CA THR A 366 -8.05 18.91 -3.79
C THR A 366 -6.73 19.20 -4.52
N PHE A 367 -6.46 18.46 -5.59
CA PHE A 367 -5.34 18.78 -6.47
C PHE A 367 -5.36 20.25 -6.96
N ALA A 368 -6.53 20.78 -7.31
CA ALA A 368 -6.67 22.17 -7.74
C ALA A 368 -6.33 23.17 -6.62
N ASP A 369 -6.61 22.83 -5.36
CA ASP A 369 -6.23 23.65 -4.22
C ASP A 369 -4.71 23.65 -4.00
N VAL A 370 -4.08 22.47 -4.09
CA VAL A 370 -2.61 22.33 -4.02
C VAL A 370 -1.94 23.16 -5.13
N GLU A 371 -2.42 23.04 -6.37
CA GLU A 371 -1.91 23.78 -7.52
C GLU A 371 -2.04 25.31 -7.32
N LYS A 372 -3.17 25.76 -6.78
CA LYS A 372 -3.40 27.19 -6.46
C LYS A 372 -2.47 27.70 -5.36
N ILE A 373 -2.18 26.89 -4.34
CA ILE A 373 -1.23 27.22 -3.27
C ILE A 373 0.18 27.32 -3.84
N TYR A 374 0.56 26.39 -4.72
CA TYR A 374 1.81 26.47 -5.46
C TYR A 374 1.89 27.75 -6.30
N ASP A 375 0.90 28.05 -7.13
CA ASP A 375 0.90 29.24 -8.01
C ASP A 375 1.03 30.56 -7.24
N LYS A 376 0.40 30.65 -6.07
CA LYS A 376 0.50 31.81 -5.17
C LYS A 376 1.92 32.00 -4.62
N ASN A 377 2.66 30.91 -4.41
CA ASN A 377 3.97 30.91 -3.77
C ASN A 377 5.16 30.71 -4.72
N LYS A 378 4.94 30.28 -5.97
CA LYS A 378 6.00 29.89 -6.92
C LYS A 378 7.04 30.96 -7.16
N ASN A 379 6.68 32.25 -7.05
CA ASN A 379 7.63 33.35 -7.24
C ASN A 379 8.69 33.45 -6.13
N LYS A 380 8.45 32.84 -4.97
CA LYS A 380 9.38 32.79 -3.84
C LYS A 380 10.38 31.63 -3.94
N LEU A 381 10.13 30.68 -4.83
CA LEU A 381 10.94 29.47 -4.98
C LEU A 381 12.08 29.69 -6.01
N PRO A 382 13.22 28.99 -5.88
CA PRO A 382 14.24 28.97 -6.91
C PRO A 382 13.70 28.42 -8.23
N VAL A 383 14.25 28.86 -9.36
CA VAL A 383 13.80 28.43 -10.70
C VAL A 383 13.85 26.91 -10.88
N SER A 384 14.86 26.24 -10.34
CA SER A 384 14.95 24.78 -10.36
C SER A 384 13.75 24.10 -9.70
N PHE A 385 13.31 24.59 -8.54
CA PHE A 385 12.12 24.09 -7.86
C PHE A 385 10.83 24.43 -8.60
N LYS A 386 10.74 25.59 -9.24
CA LYS A 386 9.59 25.93 -10.09
C LYS A 386 9.46 24.93 -11.23
N ASN A 387 10.56 24.62 -11.93
CA ASN A 387 10.55 23.64 -13.02
C ASN A 387 10.13 22.25 -12.53
N TYR A 388 10.64 21.84 -11.35
CA TYR A 388 10.24 20.60 -10.71
C TYR A 388 8.73 20.58 -10.41
N PHE A 389 8.21 21.58 -9.68
CA PHE A 389 6.80 21.63 -9.32
C PHE A 389 5.88 21.83 -10.53
N ASP A 390 6.30 22.58 -11.55
CA ASP A 390 5.55 22.70 -12.82
C ASP A 390 5.45 21.32 -13.50
N SER A 391 6.54 20.52 -13.52
CA SER A 391 6.48 19.16 -14.08
C SER A 391 5.53 18.24 -13.30
N ILE A 392 5.41 18.39 -11.98
CA ILE A 392 4.52 17.53 -11.16
C ILE A 392 3.06 18.03 -11.17
N PHE A 393 2.84 19.34 -11.04
CA PHE A 393 1.50 19.92 -10.84
C PHE A 393 0.85 20.48 -12.11
N LYS A 394 1.58 20.60 -13.23
CA LYS A 394 1.03 21.15 -14.49
C LYS A 394 1.07 20.17 -15.65
N THR A 395 1.79 19.05 -15.52
CA THR A 395 1.90 18.02 -16.55
C THR A 395 1.67 16.62 -15.97
N ASP A 396 1.76 15.61 -16.83
CA ASP A 396 1.73 14.19 -16.46
C ASP A 396 3.11 13.64 -16.08
N GLU A 397 4.14 14.49 -16.05
CA GLU A 397 5.48 14.07 -15.72
C GLU A 397 5.65 13.85 -14.21
N ARG A 398 6.43 12.82 -13.86
CA ARG A 398 6.77 12.47 -12.48
C ARG A 398 8.22 12.04 -12.43
N TYR A 399 9.07 12.96 -12.04
CA TYR A 399 10.50 12.72 -11.86
C TYR A 399 10.89 12.93 -10.41
N TYR A 400 11.99 12.30 -10.01
CA TYR A 400 12.71 12.75 -8.84
C TYR A 400 13.15 14.21 -9.02
N LEU A 401 13.19 14.96 -7.92
CA LEU A 401 13.70 16.31 -7.86
C LEU A 401 15.13 16.38 -8.40
N SER A 402 16.02 15.46 -8.02
CA SER A 402 17.38 15.41 -8.56
C SER A 402 17.40 15.25 -10.08
N ASP A 403 16.55 14.38 -10.62
CA ASP A 403 16.53 14.06 -12.05
C ASP A 403 15.95 15.25 -12.85
N SER A 404 14.94 15.93 -12.29
CA SER A 404 14.41 17.19 -12.82
C SER A 404 15.47 18.29 -12.80
N TYR A 405 16.28 18.35 -11.75
CA TYR A 405 17.38 19.29 -11.63
C TYR A 405 18.50 19.02 -12.64
N GLU A 406 18.88 17.76 -12.86
CA GLU A 406 19.85 17.38 -13.89
C GLU A 406 19.38 17.76 -15.29
N LYS A 407 18.10 17.52 -15.62
CA LYS A 407 17.50 17.98 -16.88
C LYS A 407 17.54 19.50 -17.02
N TYR A 408 17.24 20.22 -15.94
CA TYR A 408 17.32 21.68 -15.93
C TYR A 408 18.75 22.16 -16.21
N LEU A 409 19.77 21.55 -15.58
CA LEU A 409 21.17 21.89 -15.85
C LEU A 409 21.54 21.57 -17.29
N HIS A 410 21.17 20.38 -17.80
CA HIS A 410 21.43 19.99 -19.18
C HIS A 410 20.87 21.03 -20.17
N ASN A 411 19.60 21.42 -20.02
CA ASN A 411 18.96 22.42 -20.86
C ASN A 411 19.57 23.83 -20.72
N MET A 412 20.25 24.11 -19.62
CA MET A 412 20.94 25.38 -19.40
C MET A 412 22.32 25.42 -20.08
N TYR A 413 22.99 24.27 -20.17
CA TYR A 413 24.35 24.14 -20.70
C TYR A 413 24.41 23.63 -22.14
N ASP A 414 23.36 22.99 -22.66
CA ASP A 414 23.29 22.60 -24.07
C ASP A 414 23.16 23.85 -24.96
N THR A 415 24.16 24.04 -25.82
CA THR A 415 24.37 25.25 -26.62
C THR A 415 23.62 25.27 -27.95
N ASP A 416 22.86 24.23 -28.29
CA ASP A 416 22.47 23.98 -29.67
C ASP A 416 21.02 24.34 -30.02
N ASP A 417 20.21 24.87 -29.08
CA ASP A 417 18.83 25.25 -29.36
C ASP A 417 18.61 26.78 -29.48
N ALA A 418 18.43 27.23 -30.72
CA ALA A 418 18.24 28.62 -31.14
C ALA A 418 16.86 29.23 -30.78
N SER A 419 16.11 28.65 -29.84
CA SER A 419 14.70 28.97 -29.58
C SER A 419 14.36 29.32 -28.13
N SER A 420 15.33 29.77 -27.31
CA SER A 420 15.07 29.98 -25.88
C SER A 420 14.46 31.35 -25.53
N SER A 421 13.33 31.32 -24.79
CA SER A 421 12.52 32.46 -24.31
C SER A 421 13.22 33.40 -23.30
N PHE A 422 12.61 34.55 -22.99
CA PHE A 422 13.20 35.63 -22.18
C PHE A 422 13.69 35.22 -20.76
N ALA A 423 13.15 34.16 -20.17
CA ALA A 423 13.55 33.68 -18.84
C ALA A 423 14.94 33.00 -18.83
N THR A 424 15.32 32.32 -19.91
CA THR A 424 16.64 31.67 -20.04
C THR A 424 17.75 32.70 -20.22
N LYS A 425 17.46 33.90 -20.74
CA LYS A 425 18.44 35.00 -20.89
C LYS A 425 18.98 35.50 -19.55
N SER A 426 18.16 35.54 -18.50
CA SER A 426 18.60 36.00 -17.17
C SER A 426 19.58 35.03 -16.49
N GLY A 427 19.31 33.73 -16.60
CA GLY A 427 20.22 32.67 -16.16
C GLY A 427 21.52 32.65 -16.99
N LYS A 428 21.41 32.81 -18.31
CA LYS A 428 22.56 32.93 -19.24
C LYS A 428 23.49 34.08 -18.86
N ILE A 429 22.95 35.26 -18.56
CA ILE A 429 23.75 36.43 -18.13
C ILE A 429 24.43 36.15 -16.78
N SER A 430 23.73 35.54 -15.82
CA SER A 430 24.28 35.23 -14.51
C SER A 430 25.42 34.21 -14.56
N VAL A 431 25.33 33.19 -15.42
CA VAL A 431 26.39 32.19 -15.62
C VAL A 431 27.60 32.76 -16.35
N ILE A 432 27.40 33.60 -17.36
CA ILE A 432 28.49 34.32 -18.04
C ILE A 432 29.23 35.20 -17.04
N ILE A 433 28.51 35.94 -16.19
CA ILE A 433 29.10 36.79 -15.15
C ILE A 433 29.85 35.94 -14.11
N LEU A 434 29.28 34.84 -13.62
CA LEU A 434 29.93 33.98 -12.62
C LEU A 434 31.19 33.32 -13.17
N SER A 435 31.16 32.85 -14.42
CA SER A 435 32.31 32.26 -15.10
C SER A 435 33.42 33.29 -15.32
N LEU A 436 33.06 34.52 -15.71
CA LEU A 436 34.00 35.64 -15.81
C LEU A 436 34.61 35.98 -14.45
N ILE A 437 33.82 36.00 -13.37
CA ILE A 437 34.31 36.28 -12.02
C ILE A 437 35.30 35.18 -11.57
N ILE A 438 35.00 33.91 -11.79
CA ILE A 438 35.89 32.80 -11.44
C ILE A 438 37.21 32.90 -12.22
N VAL A 439 37.15 33.17 -13.52
CA VAL A 439 38.35 33.37 -14.35
C VAL A 439 39.15 34.58 -13.89
N VAL A 440 38.49 35.69 -13.55
CA VAL A 440 39.16 36.91 -13.04
C VAL A 440 39.83 36.63 -11.69
N ILE A 441 39.16 35.93 -10.77
CA ILE A 441 39.74 35.53 -9.48
C ILE A 441 40.95 34.60 -9.69
N ALA A 442 40.86 33.64 -10.62
CA ALA A 442 41.95 32.73 -10.94
C ALA A 442 43.15 33.47 -11.55
N VAL A 443 42.91 34.42 -12.46
CA VAL A 443 43.96 35.24 -13.09
C VAL A 443 44.61 36.19 -12.07
N ILE A 444 43.82 36.86 -11.23
CA ILE A 444 44.34 37.71 -10.16
C ILE A 444 45.15 36.87 -9.16
N GLY A 445 44.63 35.72 -8.73
CA GLY A 445 45.33 34.79 -7.85
C GLY A 445 46.66 34.33 -8.46
N TYR A 446 46.67 33.95 -9.74
CA TYR A 446 47.88 33.57 -10.45
C TYR A 446 48.91 34.70 -10.55
N LEU A 447 48.48 35.93 -10.87
CA LEU A 447 49.37 37.09 -10.93
C LEU A 447 49.95 37.43 -9.55
N VAL A 448 49.13 37.40 -8.48
CA VAL A 448 49.58 37.67 -7.11
C VAL A 448 50.57 36.62 -6.62
N PHE A 449 50.37 35.34 -6.98
CA PHE A 449 51.30 34.26 -6.62
C PHE A 449 52.58 34.20 -7.46
N ARG A 450 52.58 34.78 -8.67
CA ARG A 450 53.76 34.79 -9.55
C ARG A 450 54.71 35.98 -9.30
N PHE A 451 54.22 37.04 -8.66
CA PHE A 451 55.01 38.25 -8.35
C PHE A 451 55.28 38.44 -6.84
N ARG A 452 55.08 37.39 -6.04
CA ARG A 452 55.69 37.19 -4.72
C ARG A 452 56.80 36.15 -4.85
#